data_AF-A0A9Q3PG77-F1
#
_entry.id   AF-A0A9Q3PG77-F1
#
_cell.length_a   1.000
_cell.length_b   1.000
_cell.length_c   1.000
_cell.angle_alpha   90.00
_cell.angle_beta   90.00
_cell.angle_gamma   90.00
#
_symmetry.space_group_name_H-M   'P 1'
#
loop_
_entity.id
_entity.type
_entity.pdbx_description
1 polymer ?
#
loop_
_entity_poly.entity_id
_entity_poly.type
_entity_poly.pdbx_seq_one_letter_code
_entity_poly.pdbx_strand_id
1 'polypeptide(L)'
;MWKRACDTAARCIAEAKEYNKKRWDKTHMEPDFKEGDQVKHPVFQVSLVKPYFQTEEDKFPSRKKNPTLPKIVKVEDSPAPVKRIIKARKIRINGKDKRQCLVRFKNQTADKDKWLAEDAIPDGNLHLRRFTPSRRN
;
A
#
# COMPACT_ATOMS: atom_id res chain seq x y z
N MET A 1 -19.49 26.61 17.24
CA MET A 1 -19.42 25.19 17.63
C MET A 1 -17.99 24.64 17.63
N TRP A 2 -17.20 24.87 16.57
CA TRP A 2 -15.82 24.37 16.43
C TRP A 2 -14.79 24.86 17.47
N LYS A 3 -14.84 26.13 17.87
CA LYS A 3 -13.89 26.70 18.86
C LYS A 3 -13.85 25.92 20.18
N ARG A 4 -15.03 25.61 20.74
CA ARG A 4 -15.14 24.81 21.98
C ARG A 4 -14.53 23.41 21.86
N ALA A 5 -14.62 22.80 20.68
CA ALA A 5 -14.02 21.49 20.42
C ALA A 5 -12.48 21.57 20.39
N CYS A 6 -11.92 22.62 19.77
CA CYS A 6 -10.49 22.88 19.78
C CYS A 6 -9.98 23.15 21.21
N ASP A 7 -10.69 23.97 21.98
CA ASP A 7 -10.32 24.29 23.37
C ASP A 7 -10.34 23.04 24.26
N THR A 8 -11.34 22.18 24.06
CA THR A 8 -11.45 20.89 24.78
C THR A 8 -10.31 19.95 24.40
N ALA A 9 -9.99 19.84 23.11
CA ALA A 9 -8.89 19.00 22.64
C ALA A 9 -7.53 19.50 23.18
N ALA A 10 -7.29 20.81 23.18
CA ALA A 10 -6.09 21.41 23.75
C ALA A 10 -5.94 21.10 25.24
N ARG A 11 -7.05 21.20 26.00
CA ARG A 11 -7.07 20.85 27.42
C ARG A 11 -6.75 19.38 27.67
N CYS A 12 -7.36 18.45 26.92
CA CYS A 12 -7.08 17.02 27.05
C CYS A 12 -5.59 16.70 26.80
N ILE A 13 -4.96 17.36 25.82
CA ILE A 13 -3.53 17.18 25.54
C ILE A 13 -2.67 17.71 26.68
N ALA A 14 -3.02 18.88 27.24
CA ALA A 14 -2.30 19.46 28.37
C ALA A 14 -2.40 18.58 29.62
N GLU A 15 -3.61 18.11 29.96
CA GLU A 15 -3.86 17.22 31.10
C GLU A 15 -3.10 15.89 30.94
N ALA A 16 -3.06 15.31 29.74
CA ALA A 16 -2.32 14.08 29.47
C ALA A 16 -0.80 14.26 29.63
N LYS A 17 -0.25 15.37 29.14
CA LYS A 17 1.18 15.70 29.31
C LYS A 17 1.53 15.89 30.79
N GLU A 18 0.67 16.59 31.53
CA GLU A 18 0.87 16.85 32.95
C GLU A 18 0.78 15.56 33.78
N TYR A 19 -0.18 14.68 33.48
CA TYR A 19 -0.29 13.37 34.12
C TYR A 19 0.97 12.51 33.89
N ASN A 20 1.46 12.45 32.65
CA ASN A 20 2.66 11.68 32.33
C ASN A 20 3.89 12.26 33.06
N LYS A 21 4.05 13.59 33.05
CA LYS A 21 5.12 14.27 33.79
C LYS A 21 5.06 13.96 35.29
N LYS A 22 3.91 14.18 35.93
CA LYS A 22 3.72 13.88 37.37
C LYS A 22 4.00 12.42 37.71
N ARG A 23 3.61 11.49 36.84
CA ARG A 23 3.90 10.06 37.02
C ARG A 23 5.39 9.78 36.92
N TRP A 24 6.06 10.36 35.92
CA TRP A 24 7.49 10.21 35.69
C TRP A 24 8.30 10.77 36.86
N ASP A 25 8.01 12.01 37.27
CA ASP A 25 8.69 12.71 38.37
C ASP A 25 8.49 11.99 39.72
N LYS A 26 7.38 11.28 39.91
CA LYS A 26 7.11 10.49 41.12
C LYS A 26 7.95 9.21 41.19
N THR A 27 8.18 8.55 40.06
CA THR A 27 8.89 7.25 40.04
C THR A 27 10.37 7.37 39.74
N HIS A 28 10.81 8.47 39.13
CA HIS A 28 12.20 8.69 38.78
C HIS A 28 12.80 9.68 39.75
N MET A 29 13.78 9.21 40.52
CA MET A 29 14.72 10.10 41.17
C MET A 29 15.95 10.19 40.29
N GLU A 30 16.40 11.41 40.01
CA GLU A 30 17.68 11.61 39.34
C GLU A 30 18.79 11.04 40.24
N PRO A 31 19.68 10.21 39.71
CA PRO A 31 20.81 9.73 40.50
C PRO A 31 21.78 10.88 40.78
N ASP A 32 22.31 10.95 41.99
CA ASP A 32 23.37 11.90 42.36
C ASP A 32 24.70 11.49 41.72
N PHE A 33 24.98 11.98 40.51
CA PHE A 33 26.28 11.84 39.86
C PHE A 33 27.13 13.09 40.09
N LYS A 34 28.41 12.92 40.44
CA LYS A 34 29.37 14.03 40.55
C LYS A 34 30.36 14.00 39.39
N GLU A 35 30.85 15.17 38.99
CA GLU A 35 31.91 15.28 37.98
C GLU A 35 33.16 14.52 38.47
N GLY A 36 33.50 13.42 37.79
CA GLY A 36 34.57 12.50 38.18
C GLY A 36 34.12 11.07 38.51
N ASP A 37 32.82 10.83 38.68
CA ASP A 37 32.30 9.47 38.90
C ASP A 37 32.43 8.61 37.63
N GLN A 38 33.17 7.49 37.75
CA GLN A 38 33.19 6.46 36.70
C GLN A 38 31.93 5.60 36.80
N VAL A 39 30.84 6.05 36.17
CA VAL A 39 29.62 5.26 36.00
C VAL A 39 29.92 4.09 35.06
N LYS A 40 30.35 2.96 35.62
CA LYS A 40 30.53 1.72 34.86
C LYS A 40 29.18 1.05 34.70
N HIS A 41 28.67 1.02 33.47
CA HIS A 41 27.57 0.14 33.09
C HIS A 41 27.92 -1.29 33.53
N PRO A 42 26.99 -2.07 34.11
CA PRO A 42 27.27 -3.46 34.43
C PRO A 42 27.70 -4.19 33.15
N VAL A 43 28.94 -4.68 33.14
CA VAL A 43 29.48 -5.44 32.03
C VAL A 43 29.08 -6.89 32.24
N PHE A 44 27.98 -7.30 31.60
CA PHE A 44 27.63 -8.70 31.51
C PHE A 44 28.61 -9.39 30.57
N GLN A 45 29.17 -10.53 31.00
CA GLN A 45 29.97 -11.37 30.12
C GLN A 45 29.07 -11.87 29.00
N VAL A 46 29.23 -11.32 27.80
CA VAL A 46 28.57 -11.82 26.61
C VAL A 46 29.38 -13.00 26.08
N SER A 47 28.81 -14.21 26.17
CA SER A 47 29.32 -15.33 25.38
C SER A 47 29.17 -14.95 23.89
N LEU A 48 30.29 -14.84 23.17
CA LEU A 48 30.31 -14.49 21.74
C LEU A 48 29.52 -15.47 20.87
N VAL A 49 29.25 -16.67 21.41
CA VAL A 49 28.47 -17.71 20.74
C VAL A 49 27.13 -17.84 21.43
N LYS A 50 26.07 -17.41 20.73
CA LYS A 50 24.71 -17.80 21.11
C LYS A 50 24.54 -19.29 20.78
N PRO A 51 24.17 -20.15 21.74
CA PRO A 51 23.86 -21.54 21.43
C PRO A 51 22.61 -21.59 20.55
N TYR A 52 22.76 -22.15 19.34
CA TYR A 52 21.64 -22.42 18.46
C TYR A 52 21.03 -23.77 18.84
N PHE A 53 19.87 -23.72 19.49
CA PHE A 53 19.06 -24.92 19.76
C PHE A 53 18.16 -25.22 18.56
N GLN A 54 17.97 -26.50 18.27
CA GLN A 54 16.93 -26.92 17.34
C GLN A 54 15.55 -26.51 17.89
N THR A 55 14.61 -26.26 16.99
CA THR A 55 13.27 -25.85 17.39
C THR A 55 12.50 -27.07 17.84
N GLU A 56 12.40 -27.25 19.16
CA GLU A 56 11.51 -28.25 19.77
C GLU A 56 10.05 -27.81 19.67
N GLU A 57 9.20 -28.65 19.06
CA GLU A 57 7.77 -28.36 18.87
C GLU A 57 7.00 -28.38 20.18
N ASP A 58 7.35 -29.28 21.10
CA ASP A 58 6.71 -29.41 22.41
C ASP A 58 6.90 -28.18 23.30
N LYS A 59 8.07 -27.52 23.17
CA LYS A 59 8.41 -26.32 23.93
C LYS A 59 7.80 -25.05 23.33
N PHE A 60 7.59 -25.03 22.01
CA PHE A 60 7.09 -23.86 21.29
C PHE A 60 5.99 -24.22 20.27
N PRO A 61 4.83 -24.69 20.73
CA PRO A 61 3.75 -25.18 19.85
C PRO A 61 3.19 -24.10 18.91
N SER A 62 3.33 -22.82 19.27
CA SER A 62 2.86 -21.68 18.47
C SER A 62 3.82 -21.27 17.34
N ARG A 63 5.01 -21.88 17.22
CA ARG A 63 6.00 -21.52 16.19
C ARG A 63 5.60 -22.15 14.85
N LYS A 64 4.93 -21.38 13.99
CA LYS A 64 4.61 -21.79 12.61
C LYS A 64 5.92 -22.03 11.84
N LYS A 65 6.18 -23.27 11.41
CA LYS A 65 7.42 -23.69 10.73
C LYS A 65 7.73 -22.90 9.45
N ASN A 66 6.71 -22.38 8.77
CA ASN A 66 6.87 -21.57 7.56
C ASN A 66 6.08 -20.26 7.69
N PRO A 67 6.68 -19.09 7.40
CA PRO A 67 5.91 -17.88 7.18
C PRO A 67 4.99 -18.14 5.99
N THR A 68 3.68 -18.05 6.19
CA THR A 68 2.73 -18.14 5.09
C THR A 68 2.98 -16.94 4.19
N LEU A 69 3.61 -17.16 3.03
CA LEU A 69 3.72 -16.10 2.03
C LEU A 69 2.31 -15.65 1.66
N PRO A 70 2.07 -14.33 1.52
CA PRO A 70 0.78 -13.84 1.06
C PRO A 70 0.45 -14.51 -0.28
N LYS A 71 -0.72 -15.14 -0.36
CA LYS A 71 -1.20 -15.69 -1.63
C LYS A 71 -1.38 -14.53 -2.59
N ILE A 72 -0.55 -14.47 -3.63
CA ILE A 72 -0.72 -13.51 -4.73
C ILE A 72 -1.98 -13.94 -5.48
N VAL A 73 -3.10 -13.28 -5.16
CA VAL A 73 -4.34 -13.43 -5.92
C VAL A 73 -4.10 -12.81 -7.29
N LYS A 74 -4.08 -13.64 -8.34
CA LYS A 74 -4.16 -13.13 -9.71
C LYS A 74 -5.53 -12.49 -9.86
N VAL A 75 -5.56 -11.17 -9.99
CA VAL A 75 -6.79 -10.41 -10.31
C VAL A 75 -7.10 -10.70 -11.77
N GLU A 76 -7.82 -11.79 -12.02
CA GLU A 76 -8.36 -12.09 -13.33
C GLU A 76 -9.81 -11.57 -13.40
N ASP A 77 -10.11 -10.91 -14.52
CA ASP A 77 -11.42 -10.47 -15.02
C ASP A 77 -11.95 -9.08 -14.66
N SER A 78 -11.18 -8.18 -14.04
CA SER A 78 -11.51 -6.74 -14.20
C SER A 78 -10.94 -6.26 -15.54
N PRO A 79 -11.76 -5.77 -16.48
CA PRO A 79 -11.26 -5.32 -17.77
C PRO A 79 -10.27 -4.18 -17.55
N ALA A 80 -9.04 -4.36 -18.03
CA ALA A 80 -7.97 -3.39 -17.81
C ALA A 80 -8.44 -1.99 -18.27
N PRO A 81 -8.20 -0.94 -17.46
CA PRO A 81 -8.70 0.39 -17.79
C PRO A 81 -8.06 0.86 -19.10
N VAL A 82 -8.89 1.39 -19.98
CA VAL A 82 -8.47 1.85 -21.31
C VAL A 82 -7.74 3.19 -21.19
N LYS A 83 -6.64 3.36 -21.93
CA LYS A 83 -5.92 4.63 -22.05
C LYS A 83 -6.53 5.48 -23.16
N ARG A 84 -6.59 4.93 -24.38
CA ARG A 84 -7.14 5.62 -25.57
C ARG A 84 -7.41 4.66 -26.73
N ILE A 85 -8.22 5.12 -27.67
CA ILE A 85 -8.41 4.49 -28.98
C ILE A 85 -7.39 5.08 -29.96
N ILE A 86 -6.74 4.23 -30.76
CA ILE A 86 -5.71 4.63 -31.73
C ILE A 86 -6.29 4.69 -33.15
N LYS A 87 -7.06 3.66 -33.53
CA LYS A 87 -7.63 3.53 -34.87
C LYS A 87 -9.06 3.01 -34.77
N ALA A 88 -9.85 3.30 -35.79
CA ALA A 88 -11.17 2.72 -35.98
C ALA A 88 -11.28 2.15 -37.40
N ARG A 89 -11.97 1.03 -37.55
CA ARG A 89 -12.30 0.40 -38.84
C ARG A 89 -13.74 -0.07 -38.82
N LYS A 90 -14.37 -0.17 -40.00
CA LYS A 90 -15.69 -0.77 -40.16
C LYS A 90 -15.51 -2.16 -40.78
N ILE A 91 -16.15 -3.18 -40.20
CA ILE A 91 -16.12 -4.54 -40.71
C ILE A 91 -17.55 -5.07 -40.76
N ARG A 92 -17.88 -5.78 -41.83
CA ARG A 92 -19.16 -6.45 -41.98
C ARG A 92 -19.08 -7.84 -41.35
N ILE A 93 -19.74 -8.04 -40.21
CA ILE A 93 -19.80 -9.32 -39.48
C ILE A 93 -21.27 -9.75 -39.41
N ASN A 94 -21.57 -10.98 -39.83
CA ASN A 94 -22.93 -11.52 -39.87
C ASN A 94 -23.92 -10.61 -40.62
N GLY A 95 -23.48 -10.06 -41.76
CA GLY A 95 -24.28 -9.17 -42.60
C GLY A 95 -24.45 -7.74 -42.06
N LYS A 96 -24.06 -7.46 -40.80
CA LYS A 96 -24.15 -6.14 -40.17
C LYS A 96 -22.80 -5.42 -40.18
N ASP A 97 -22.82 -4.14 -40.54
CA ASP A 97 -21.63 -3.30 -40.48
C ASP A 97 -21.39 -2.86 -39.03
N LYS A 98 -20.31 -3.36 -38.43
CA LYS A 98 -19.89 -3.01 -37.07
C LYS A 98 -18.61 -2.17 -37.10
N ARG A 99 -18.53 -1.17 -36.22
CA ARG A 99 -17.30 -0.42 -36.00
C ARG A 99 -16.44 -1.14 -34.96
N GLN A 100 -15.18 -1.36 -35.28
CA GLN A 100 -14.16 -1.87 -34.36
C GLN A 100 -13.13 -0.78 -34.09
N CYS A 101 -12.66 -0.70 -32.86
CA CYS A 101 -11.66 0.24 -32.40
C CYS A 101 -10.42 -0.50 -31.90
N LEU A 102 -9.24 -0.01 -32.27
CA LEU A 102 -7.95 -0.49 -31.74
C LEU A 102 -7.68 0.22 -30.43
N VAL A 103 -7.72 -0.52 -29.33
CA VAL A 103 -7.69 -0.01 -27.97
C VAL A 103 -6.30 -0.23 -27.36
N ARG A 104 -5.75 0.83 -26.75
CA ARG A 104 -4.55 0.76 -25.92
C ARG A 104 -4.91 0.81 -24.45
N PHE A 105 -4.50 -0.19 -23.70
CA PHE A 105 -4.74 -0.29 -22.26
C PHE A 105 -3.75 0.58 -21.46
N LYS A 106 -4.15 1.00 -20.25
CA LYS A 106 -3.23 1.69 -19.33
C LYS A 106 -2.15 0.71 -18.87
N ASN A 107 -0.92 1.20 -18.76
CA ASN A 107 0.25 0.46 -18.27
C ASN A 107 0.58 -0.81 -19.09
N GLN A 108 0.13 -0.88 -20.35
CA GLN A 108 0.49 -1.96 -21.28
C GLN A 108 1.23 -1.39 -22.49
N THR A 109 2.16 -2.19 -23.00
CA THR A 109 2.93 -1.91 -24.22
C THR A 109 2.05 -2.09 -25.48
N ALA A 110 2.49 -1.51 -26.60
CA ALA A 110 1.78 -1.55 -27.88
C ALA A 110 1.48 -2.97 -28.38
N ASP A 111 2.28 -3.97 -28.00
CA ASP A 111 2.09 -5.37 -28.38
C ASP A 111 0.80 -5.98 -27.83
N LYS A 112 0.22 -5.38 -26.78
CA LYS A 112 -1.03 -5.82 -26.16
C LYS A 112 -2.25 -5.04 -26.66
N ASP A 113 -2.10 -4.17 -27.65
CA ASP A 113 -3.22 -3.44 -28.25
C ASP A 113 -4.16 -4.41 -28.98
N LYS A 114 -5.47 -4.29 -28.75
CA LYS A 114 -6.47 -5.23 -29.32
C LYS A 114 -7.59 -4.49 -30.03
N TRP A 115 -8.10 -5.10 -31.11
CA TRP A 115 -9.31 -4.64 -31.79
C TRP A 115 -10.53 -5.12 -31.00
N LEU A 116 -11.31 -4.17 -30.47
CA LEU A 116 -12.53 -4.44 -29.72
C LEU A 116 -13.75 -3.83 -30.44
N ALA A 117 -14.91 -4.45 -30.26
CA ALA A 117 -16.19 -3.86 -30.62
C ALA A 117 -16.51 -2.72 -29.64
N GLU A 118 -17.33 -1.76 -30.07
CA GLU A 118 -17.66 -0.58 -29.25
C GLU A 118 -18.26 -0.95 -27.88
N ASP A 119 -19.11 -1.99 -27.87
CA ASP A 119 -19.82 -2.47 -26.68
C ASP A 119 -18.88 -3.14 -25.67
N ALA A 120 -17.72 -3.63 -26.11
CA ALA A 120 -16.78 -4.38 -25.28
C ALA A 120 -15.70 -3.47 -24.63
N ILE A 121 -15.76 -2.15 -24.85
CA ILE A 121 -14.76 -1.20 -24.36
C ILE A 121 -15.23 -0.61 -23.02
N PRO A 122 -14.47 -0.78 -21.93
CA PRO A 122 -14.73 -0.08 -20.67
C PRO A 122 -14.73 1.43 -20.86
N ASP A 123 -15.74 2.13 -20.34
CA ASP A 123 -15.92 3.58 -20.50
C ASP A 123 -15.83 4.04 -21.98
N GLY A 124 -16.29 3.20 -22.92
CA GLY A 124 -16.13 3.40 -24.35
C GLY A 124 -16.60 4.77 -24.85
N ASN A 125 -17.71 5.30 -24.33
CA ASN A 125 -18.26 6.60 -24.74
C ASN A 125 -17.27 7.77 -24.51
N LEU A 126 -16.57 7.77 -23.37
CA LEU A 126 -15.55 8.79 -23.07
C LEU A 126 -14.40 8.73 -24.08
N HIS A 127 -13.95 7.52 -24.41
CA HIS A 127 -12.83 7.31 -25.32
C HIS A 127 -13.21 7.57 -26.78
N LEU A 128 -14.43 7.22 -27.18
CA LEU A 128 -14.97 7.48 -28.52
C LEU A 128 -15.14 8.99 -28.78
N ARG A 129 -15.60 9.76 -27.79
CA ARG A 129 -15.71 11.23 -27.89
C ARG A 129 -14.35 11.91 -28.05
N ARG A 130 -13.31 11.41 -27.36
CA ARG A 130 -11.94 11.93 -27.43
C ARG A 130 -11.19 11.49 -28.68
N PHE A 131 -11.62 10.40 -29.30
CA PHE A 131 -10.97 9.86 -30.48
C PHE A 131 -11.27 10.74 -31.71
N THR A 132 -10.26 11.46 -32.15
CA THR A 132 -10.29 12.14 -33.45
C THR A 132 -9.63 11.22 -34.48
N PRO A 133 -10.35 10.83 -35.55
CA PRO A 133 -9.72 10.12 -36.65
C PRO A 133 -8.66 11.05 -37.25
N SER A 134 -7.40 10.59 -37.29
CA SER A 134 -6.35 11.34 -37.97
C SER A 134 -6.80 11.61 -39.40
N ARG A 135 -6.61 12.86 -39.87
CA ARG A 135 -6.84 13.22 -41.26
C ARG A 135 -6.15 12.19 -42.15
N ARG A 136 -6.92 11.60 -43.07
CA ARG A 136 -6.36 10.83 -44.17
C ARG A 136 -5.67 11.86 -45.05
N ASN A 137 -4.35 11.92 -44.98
CA ASN A 137 -3.54 12.53 -46.03
C ASN A 137 -3.42 11.53 -47.17
#